data_AF-A0A351HNU7-F1
#
_entry.id   AF-A0A351HNU7-F1
#
_cell.length_a   1.000
_cell.length_b   1.000
_cell.length_c   1.000
_cell.angle_alpha   90.00
_cell.angle_beta   90.00
_cell.angle_gamma   90.00
#
_symmetry.space_group_name_H-M   'P 1'
#
loop_
_entity.id
_entity.type
_entity.pdbx_description
1 polymer ?
#
loop_
_entity_poly.entity_id
_entity_poly.type
_entity_poly.pdbx_seq_one_letter_code
_entity_poly.pdbx_strand_id
1 'polypeptide(L)' 'MDIQSLKLNLVQKILNTEKPSLLSKIDRIFQREEKNDWWEQLPIEIRDSIMEGIDDIQKGNTFSHDQVIQEAKQKYGF' A
#
# COMPACT_ATOMS: atom_id res chain seq x y z
N MET A 1 15.93 4.51 -25.93
CA MET A 1 14.53 4.57 -26.41
C MET A 1 13.98 5.94 -26.05
N ASP A 2 13.49 6.69 -27.01
CA ASP A 2 12.83 7.96 -26.76
C ASP A 2 11.41 7.72 -26.21
N ILE A 3 11.10 8.37 -25.08
CA ILE A 3 9.81 8.24 -24.39
C ILE A 3 8.66 8.73 -25.28
N GLN A 4 8.90 9.74 -26.13
CA GLN A 4 7.87 10.24 -27.04
C GLN A 4 7.52 9.19 -28.10
N SER A 5 8.55 8.56 -28.68
CA SER A 5 8.39 7.43 -29.61
C SER A 5 7.63 6.25 -28.98
N LEU A 6 7.88 5.94 -27.70
CA LEU A 6 7.15 4.90 -26.98
C LEU A 6 5.66 5.24 -26.79
N LYS A 7 5.35 6.49 -26.39
CA LYS A 7 3.97 6.95 -26.20
C LYS A 7 3.16 6.85 -27.49
N LEU A 8 3.73 7.30 -28.62
CA LEU A 8 3.08 7.21 -29.93
C LEU A 8 2.81 5.74 -30.34
N ASN A 9 3.76 4.84 -30.08
CA ASN A 9 3.58 3.42 -30.37
C ASN A 9 2.43 2.80 -29.57
N LEU A 10 2.32 3.15 -28.28
CA LEU A 10 1.25 2.65 -27.41
C LEU A 10 -0.13 3.16 -27.86
N VAL A 11 -0.24 4.45 -28.19
CA VAL A 11 -1.49 5.02 -28.73
C VAL A 11 -1.92 4.28 -30.00
N GLN A 12 -1.00 4.06 -30.94
CA GLN A 12 -1.30 3.35 -32.18
C GLN A 12 -1.78 1.91 -31.93
N LYS A 13 -1.18 1.19 -30.98
CA LYS A 13 -1.58 -0.18 -30.61
C LYS A 13 -2.95 -0.24 -29.94
N ILE A 14 -3.28 0.76 -29.13
CA ILE A 14 -4.59 0.88 -28.47
C ILE A 14 -5.68 1.16 -29.51
N LEU A 15 -5.44 2.10 -30.43
CA LEU A 15 -6.40 2.47 -31.48
C LEU A 15 -6.70 1.31 -32.44
N ASN A 16 -5.70 0.48 -32.75
CA ASN A 16 -5.84 -0.67 -33.65
C ASN A 16 -6.35 -1.94 -32.95
N THR A 17 -6.55 -1.92 -31.62
CA THR A 17 -7.03 -3.08 -30.86
C THR A 17 -8.55 -3.15 -30.90
N GLU A 18 -9.09 -4.24 -31.44
CA GLU A 18 -10.54 -4.49 -31.45
C GLU A 18 -11.02 -5.36 -30.29
N LYS A 19 -10.10 -5.90 -29.46
CA LYS A 19 -10.42 -6.82 -28.36
C LYS A 19 -10.79 -6.03 -27.09
N PRO A 20 -12.07 -5.94 -26.69
CA PRO A 20 -12.47 -5.11 -25.55
C PRO A 20 -11.84 -5.59 -24.23
N SER A 21 -11.65 -6.91 -24.09
CA SER A 21 -11.02 -7.52 -22.90
C SER A 21 -9.55 -7.11 -22.72
N LEU A 22 -8.84 -6.77 -23.80
CA LEU A 22 -7.48 -6.25 -23.72
C LEU A 22 -7.48 -4.78 -23.31
N LEU A 23 -8.37 -3.98 -23.90
CA LEU A 23 -8.55 -2.57 -23.54
C LEU A 23 -8.91 -2.41 -22.06
N SER A 24 -9.83 -3.23 -21.53
CA SER A 24 -10.19 -3.21 -20.10
C SER A 24 -9.02 -3.59 -19.18
N LYS A 25 -8.10 -4.46 -19.62
CA LYS A 25 -6.89 -4.79 -18.84
C LYS A 25 -5.91 -3.62 -18.82
N ILE A 26 -5.73 -2.96 -19.97
CA ILE A 26 -4.86 -1.79 -20.10
C ILE A 26 -5.39 -0.63 -19.23
N ASP A 27 -6.69 -0.36 -19.28
CA ASP A 27 -7.36 0.65 -18.45
C ASP A 27 -7.15 0.41 -16.94
N ARG A 28 -7.29 -0.84 -16.48
CA ARG A 28 -7.01 -1.21 -15.08
C ARG A 28 -5.55 -0.98 -14.67
N ILE A 29 -4.59 -1.12 -15.59
CA ILE A 29 -3.18 -0.87 -15.31
C ILE A 29 -2.97 0.63 -15.06
N PHE A 30 -3.51 1.48 -15.94
CA PHE A 30 -3.44 2.94 -15.77
C PHE A 30 -4.13 3.41 -14.48
N GLN A 31 -5.29 2.85 -14.13
CA GLN A 31 -5.98 3.15 -12.87
C GLN A 31 -5.21 2.71 -11.62
N ARG A 32 -4.41 1.64 -11.72
CA ARG A 32 -3.54 1.20 -10.61
C ARG A 32 -2.32 2.10 -10.46
N GLU A 33 -1.78 2.61 -11.56
CA GLU A 33 -0.68 3.59 -11.50
C GLU A 33 -1.14 4.96 -11.00
N GLU A 34 -2.36 5.40 -11.34
CA GLU A 34 -2.91 6.67 -10.82
C GLU A 34 -3.28 6.59 -9.34
N LYS A 35 -3.64 5.40 -8.84
CA LYS A 35 -3.71 5.16 -7.40
C LYS A 35 -2.31 5.06 -6.86
N ASN A 36 -1.71 6.22 -6.57
CA ASN A 36 -0.68 6.33 -5.53
C ASN A 36 -1.13 5.45 -4.38
N ASP A 37 -0.38 4.37 -4.13
CA ASP A 37 -0.67 3.48 -3.02
C ASP A 37 -0.80 4.35 -1.78
N TRP A 38 -1.88 4.19 -1.01
CA TRP A 38 -2.11 5.01 0.17
C TRP A 38 -0.90 4.93 1.11
N TRP A 39 -0.16 3.80 1.06
CA TRP A 39 1.12 3.61 1.72
C TRP A 39 2.15 4.69 1.37
N GLU A 40 2.30 5.05 0.09
CA GLU A 40 3.22 6.10 -0.37
C GLU A 40 2.73 7.52 -0.07
N GLN A 41 1.46 7.66 0.31
CA GLN A 41 0.89 8.94 0.76
C GLN A 41 1.07 9.17 2.27
N LEU A 42 1.47 8.15 3.03
CA LEU A 42 1.68 8.29 4.47
C LEU A 42 2.96 9.08 4.78
N PRO A 43 2.94 9.96 5.80
CA PRO A 43 4.15 10.52 6.38
C PRO A 43 5.13 9.41 6.79
N ILE A 44 6.42 9.70 6.72
CA ILE A 44 7.47 8.72 7.03
C ILE A 44 7.34 8.19 8.46
N GLU A 45 6.99 9.07 9.40
CA GLU A 45 6.83 8.77 10.82
C GLU A 45 5.72 7.74 11.06
N ILE A 46 4.65 7.81 10.26
CA ILE A 46 3.53 6.87 10.34
C ILE A 46 3.93 5.51 9.76
N ARG A 47 4.66 5.50 8.63
CA ARG A 47 5.20 4.26 8.06
C ARG A 47 6.15 3.57 9.01
N ASP A 48 7.04 4.32 9.65
CA ASP A 48 8.00 3.82 10.62
C ASP A 48 7.29 3.21 11.84
N SER A 49 6.27 3.88 12.39
CA SER A 49 5.48 3.36 13.50
C SER A 49 4.71 2.09 13.14
N ILE A 50 4.19 1.99 11.91
CA ILE A 50 3.54 0.75 11.43
C ILE A 50 4.57 -0.38 11.30
N MET A 51 5.77 -0.10 10.78
CA MET A 51 6.84 -1.10 10.65
C MET A 51 7.32 -1.59 12.02
N GLU A 52 7.45 -0.69 13.00
CA GLU A 52 7.76 -1.03 14.40
C GLU A 52 6.69 -1.97 14.98
N GLY A 53 5.41 -1.64 14.81
CA GLY A 53 4.31 -2.50 15.28
C GLY A 53 4.31 -3.89 14.65
N ILE A 54 4.69 -4.02 13.38
CA ILE A 54 4.84 -5.33 12.71
C ILE A 54 5.99 -6.13 13.31
N ASP A 55 7.14 -5.48 13.55
CA ASP A 55 8.31 -6.10 14.18
C ASP A 55 8.01 -6.56 15.62
N ASP A 56 7.26 -5.75 16.39
CA ASP A 56 6.81 -6.13 17.73
C ASP A 56 5.89 -7.35 17.72
N ILE A 57 4.97 -7.44 16.75
CA ILE A 57 4.13 -8.63 16.56
C ILE A 57 4.99 -9.87 16.26
N GLN A 58 5.98 -9.74 15.37
CA GLN A 58 6.88 -10.85 15.02
C GLN A 58 7.73 -11.31 16.20
N LYS A 59 8.16 -10.38 17.06
CA LYS A 59 8.92 -10.66 18.27
C LYS A 59 8.06 -11.16 19.43
N GLY A 60 6.73 -11.11 19.29
CA GLY A 60 5.80 -11.47 20.36
C GLY A 60 5.69 -10.40 21.45
N ASN A 61 6.16 -9.17 21.19
CA ASN A 61 6.04 -7.99 22.06
C ASN A 61 4.62 -7.42 22.04
N THR A 62 3.63 -8.29 22.17
CA THR A 62 2.21 -7.92 22.15
C THR A 62 1.59 -8.33 23.46
N PHE A 63 0.72 -7.47 23.98
CA PHE A 63 0.01 -7.70 25.22
C PHE A 63 -1.49 -7.67 24.94
N SER A 64 -2.20 -8.65 25.46
CA SER A 64 -3.67 -8.58 25.48
C SER A 64 -4.12 -7.43 26.39
N HIS A 65 -5.32 -6.92 26.10
CA HIS A 65 -5.93 -5.88 26.92
C HIS A 65 -5.95 -6.26 28.41
N ASP A 66 -6.32 -7.49 28.73
CA ASP A 66 -6.40 -7.97 30.11
C ASP A 66 -5.05 -7.95 30.81
N GLN A 67 -3.97 -8.35 30.13
CA GLN A 67 -2.61 -8.29 30.66
C GLN A 67 -2.21 -6.86 31.00
N VAL A 68 -2.46 -5.92 30.09
CA VAL A 68 -2.12 -4.50 30.28
C VAL A 68 -2.91 -3.90 31.45
N ILE A 69 -4.21 -4.18 31.55
CA ILE A 69 -5.06 -3.66 32.63
C ILE A 69 -4.65 -4.25 33.98
N GLN A 70 -4.33 -5.53 34.04
CA GLN A 70 -3.85 -6.15 35.29
C GLN A 70 -2.52 -5.55 35.75
N GLU A 71 -1.55 -5.39 34.84
CA GLU A 71 -0.25 -4.79 35.17
C GLU A 71 -0.42 -3.32 35.61
N ALA A 72 -1.23 -2.54 34.90
CA ALA A 72 -1.50 -1.14 35.24
C ALA A 72 -2.15 -1.00 36.63
N LYS A 73 -3.12 -1.87 36.98
CA LYS A 73 -3.74 -1.90 38.31
C LYS A 73 -2.73 -2.24 39.40
N GLN A 74 -1.87 -3.23 39.18
CA GLN A 74 -0.83 -3.61 40.14
C GLN A 74 0.21 -2.51 40.36
N LYS A 75 0.59 -1.80 39.29
CA LYS A 75 1.66 -0.80 39.32
C LYS A 75 1.22 0.57 39.82
N TYR A 76 -0.01 0.99 39.50
CA TYR A 76 -0.50 2.34 39.77
C TYR A 76 -1.69 2.40 40.75
N GLY A 77 -2.25 1.25 41.14
CA GLY A 77 -3.18 1.15 42.28
C GLY A 77 -4.48 1.95 42.14
N PHE A 78 -5.18 1.82 41.01
CA PHE A 78 -6.55 2.31 40.88
C PHE A 78 -7.57 1.33 41.47
#